data_AF-I3SM35-F1
#
_entry.id   AF-I3SM35-F1
#
_cell.length_a   1.000
_cell.length_b   1.000
_cell.length_c   1.000
_cell.angle_alpha   90.00
_cell.angle_beta   90.00
_cell.angle_gamma   90.00
#
_symmetry.space_group_name_H-M   'P 1'
#
loop_
_entity.id
_entity.type
_entity.pdbx_description
1 polymer ?
#
loop_
_entity_poly.entity_id
_entity_poly.type
_entity_poly.pdbx_seq_one_letter_code
_entity_poly.pdbx_strand_id
1 'polypeptide(L)'
;MMAPVFSRKSWQCVWHLIQNDLIHAWGLDRQLGYCALGNRMKNVGVVDSEYIVHLGLPTLGSSNDNETLSDSHKDNSRVKVRMQSYIEMQVFGKRWKEAANKDKCWSDPYGQVANQTSHY
;
A
#
# COMPACT_ATOMS: atom_id res chain seq x y z
N MET A 1 13.53 13.41 -2.88
CA MET A 1 12.34 12.55 -3.10
C MET A 1 12.88 11.20 -3.54
N MET A 2 12.35 10.06 -3.10
CA MET A 2 12.84 8.75 -3.59
C MET A 2 11.98 8.28 -4.76
N ALA A 3 12.56 8.20 -5.95
CA ALA A 3 11.89 7.64 -7.13
C ALA A 3 12.23 6.15 -7.25
N PRO A 4 11.31 5.23 -6.88
CA PRO A 4 11.58 3.80 -7.02
C PRO A 4 11.56 3.42 -8.49
N VAL A 5 12.52 2.60 -8.89
CA VAL A 5 12.52 1.91 -10.19
C VAL A 5 12.36 0.42 -9.97
N PHE A 6 11.65 -0.21 -10.88
CA PHE A 6 11.35 -1.64 -10.82
C PHE A 6 12.00 -2.34 -12.01
N SER A 7 12.39 -3.60 -11.83
CA SER A 7 12.73 -4.47 -12.95
C SER A 7 11.56 -4.52 -13.95
N ARG A 8 11.82 -4.82 -15.23
CA ARG A 8 10.76 -4.82 -16.26
C ARG A 8 9.56 -5.71 -15.87
N LYS A 9 9.82 -6.89 -15.30
CA LYS A 9 8.77 -7.81 -14.83
C LYS A 9 8.02 -7.26 -13.61
N SER A 10 8.74 -6.67 -12.66
CA SER A 10 8.12 -6.05 -11.48
C SER A 10 7.29 -4.82 -11.83
N TRP A 11 7.77 -3.97 -12.75
CA TRP A 11 7.04 -2.79 -13.22
C TRP A 11 5.72 -3.16 -13.89
N GLN A 12 5.68 -4.25 -14.67
CA GLN A 12 4.41 -4.71 -15.25
C GLN A 12 3.39 -5.03 -14.16
N CYS A 13 3.76 -5.73 -13.09
CA CYS A 13 2.86 -5.99 -11.96
C CYS A 13 2.42 -4.69 -11.25
N VAL A 14 3.38 -3.81 -10.95
CA VAL A 14 3.14 -2.52 -10.28
C VAL A 14 2.24 -1.60 -11.12
N TRP A 15 2.44 -1.56 -12.42
CA TRP A 15 1.67 -0.73 -13.34
C TRP A 15 0.18 -1.09 -13.31
N HIS A 16 -0.15 -2.38 -13.44
CA HIS A 16 -1.55 -2.83 -13.38
C HIS A 16 -2.19 -2.61 -12.01
N LEU A 17 -1.36 -2.57 -10.95
CA LEU A 17 -1.80 -2.28 -9.60
C LEU A 17 -2.11 -0.80 -9.38
N ILE A 18 -1.24 0.10 -9.83
CA ILE A 18 -1.38 1.55 -9.63
C ILE A 18 -2.54 2.12 -10.46
N GLN A 19 -2.78 1.59 -11.67
CA GLN A 19 -3.79 2.12 -12.60
C GLN A 19 -5.23 2.07 -12.05
N ASN A 20 -5.51 1.29 -11.01
CA ASN A 20 -6.87 1.07 -10.50
C ASN A 20 -7.09 1.48 -9.03
N ASP A 21 -6.05 1.93 -8.33
CA ASP A 21 -6.11 2.23 -6.89
C ASP A 21 -5.23 3.41 -6.51
N LEU A 22 -5.73 4.62 -6.81
CA LEU A 22 -5.08 5.88 -6.48
C LEU A 22 -5.71 6.57 -5.27
N ILE A 23 -6.29 5.82 -4.33
CA ILE A 23 -6.93 6.38 -3.14
C ILE A 23 -6.21 5.83 -1.90
N HIS A 24 -5.48 6.72 -1.22
CA HIS A 24 -4.79 6.59 0.07
C HIS A 24 -3.49 5.77 0.19
N ALA A 25 -3.01 5.08 -0.85
CA ALA A 25 -1.68 4.41 -0.88
C ALA A 25 -1.39 3.38 0.25
N TRP A 26 -2.32 3.19 1.19
CA TRP A 26 -2.17 2.31 2.35
C TRP A 26 -2.61 0.90 1.96
N GLY A 27 -1.67 -0.06 1.97
CA GLY A 27 -1.87 -1.41 1.44
C GLY A 27 -1.27 -1.62 0.06
N LEU A 28 -1.11 -0.54 -0.73
CA LEU A 28 -0.40 -0.56 -2.01
C LEU A 28 1.08 -0.89 -1.78
N ASP A 29 1.69 -0.30 -0.75
CA ASP A 29 3.05 -0.58 -0.27
C ASP A 29 3.33 -2.08 -0.02
N ARG A 30 2.38 -2.81 0.58
CA ARG A 30 2.51 -4.27 0.78
C ARG A 30 2.50 -5.02 -0.55
N GLN A 31 1.64 -4.62 -1.47
CA GLN A 31 1.47 -5.29 -2.75
C GLN A 31 2.57 -4.92 -3.77
N LEU A 32 3.17 -3.73 -3.66
CA LEU A 32 4.41 -3.38 -4.35
C LEU A 32 5.55 -4.34 -3.96
N GLY A 33 5.61 -4.72 -2.67
CA GLY A 33 6.54 -5.74 -2.19
C GLY A 33 6.30 -7.11 -2.83
N TYR A 34 5.04 -7.50 -3.04
CA TYR A 34 4.68 -8.71 -3.78
C TYR A 34 5.12 -8.64 -5.25
N CYS A 35 4.89 -7.50 -5.92
CA CYS A 35 5.34 -7.26 -7.29
C CYS A 35 6.87 -7.23 -7.45
N ALA A 36 7.63 -7.11 -6.37
CA ALA A 36 9.09 -7.22 -6.41
C ALA A 36 9.58 -8.66 -6.65
N LEU A 37 8.70 -9.67 -6.74
CA LEU A 37 9.01 -11.05 -7.15
C LEU A 37 10.21 -11.65 -6.38
N GLY A 38 10.20 -11.52 -5.05
CA GLY A 38 11.24 -12.06 -4.16
C GLY A 38 12.27 -11.02 -3.74
N ASN A 39 13.49 -11.09 -4.28
CA ASN A 39 14.60 -10.26 -3.79
C ASN A 39 14.45 -8.79 -4.21
N ARG A 40 13.89 -7.99 -3.29
CA ARG A 40 13.68 -6.54 -3.45
C ARG A 40 14.96 -5.79 -3.81
N MET A 41 16.12 -6.20 -3.30
CA MET A 41 17.40 -5.54 -3.60
C MET A 41 17.85 -5.71 -5.05
N LYS A 42 17.30 -6.69 -5.78
CA LYS A 42 17.60 -6.92 -7.19
C LYS A 42 16.53 -6.36 -8.12
N ASN A 43 15.28 -6.35 -7.67
CA ASN A 43 14.12 -6.06 -8.50
C ASN A 43 13.53 -4.66 -8.28
N VAL A 44 14.00 -3.95 -7.24
CA VAL A 44 13.62 -2.58 -6.91
C VAL A 44 14.89 -1.78 -6.60
N GLY A 45 15.00 -0.60 -7.20
CA GLY A 45 16.09 0.36 -6.97
C GLY A 45 15.54 1.77 -6.72
N VAL A 46 16.45 2.70 -6.46
CA VAL A 46 16.14 4.14 -6.29
C VAL A 46 17.09 4.90 -7.19
N VAL A 47 16.56 5.71 -8.12
CA VAL A 47 17.39 6.47 -9.09
C VAL A 47 17.80 7.83 -8.55
N ASP A 48 16.90 8.47 -7.80
CA ASP A 48 17.17 9.73 -7.12
C ASP A 48 16.96 9.52 -5.63
N SER A 49 18.02 9.68 -4.85
CA SER A 49 18.04 9.50 -3.41
C SER A 49 18.29 10.82 -2.69
N GLU A 50 17.67 11.91 -3.15
CA GLU A 50 17.60 13.09 -2.30
C GLU A 50 16.72 12.79 -1.08
N TYR A 51 17.31 12.88 0.11
CA TYR A 51 16.63 12.61 1.36
C TYR A 51 15.66 13.76 1.67
N ILE A 52 14.36 13.48 1.65
CA ILE A 52 13.34 14.42 2.14
C ILE A 52 13.09 14.10 3.61
N VAL A 53 13.30 15.08 4.47
CA VAL A 53 12.87 14.99 5.87
C VAL A 53 11.36 15.16 5.90
N HIS A 54 10.63 14.07 6.12
CA HIS A 54 9.22 14.14 6.45
C HIS A 54 9.09 14.63 7.89
N LEU A 55 8.63 15.86 8.08
CA LEU A 55 8.46 16.48 9.41
C LEU A 55 7.45 15.76 10.32
N GLY A 56 6.79 14.69 9.85
CA GLY A 56 5.82 13.91 10.61
C GLY A 56 4.60 14.73 11.05
N LEU A 57 4.42 15.93 10.49
CA LEU A 57 3.34 16.83 10.85
C LEU A 57 2.01 16.18 10.45
N PRO A 58 1.11 15.90 11.40
CA PRO A 58 -0.18 15.33 11.07
C PRO A 58 -1.00 16.37 10.30
N THR A 59 -1.20 16.16 9.00
CA THR A 59 -2.07 16.99 8.15
C THR A 59 -3.55 16.82 8.47
N LEU A 60 -3.93 15.71 9.13
CA LEU A 60 -5.26 15.46 9.66
C LEU A 60 -5.23 15.27 11.18
N GLY A 61 -5.61 16.32 11.88
CA GLY A 61 -5.68 16.35 13.33
C GLY A 61 -5.76 17.79 13.83
N SER A 62 -6.72 18.08 14.71
CA SER A 62 -6.83 19.40 15.35
C SER A 62 -5.49 19.78 15.99
N SER A 63 -4.86 20.82 15.47
CA SER A 63 -3.77 21.53 16.13
C SER A 63 -4.39 22.34 17.24
N ASN A 64 -4.27 21.86 18.48
CA ASN A 64 -4.80 22.58 19.63
C ASN A 64 -3.80 23.65 20.05
N ASP A 65 -3.77 24.74 19.30
CA ASP A 65 -3.14 25.99 19.75
C ASP A 65 -4.27 27.00 19.95
N ASN A 66 -4.71 27.10 21.21
CA ASN A 66 -5.54 28.13 21.86
C ASN A 66 -6.85 27.60 22.48
N GLU A 67 -6.83 27.59 23.82
CA GLU A 67 -7.88 27.24 24.76
C GLU A 67 -9.23 27.93 24.48
N THR A 68 -10.35 27.24 24.72
CA THR A 68 -11.27 27.57 25.83
C THR A 68 -12.47 26.61 25.85
N LEU A 69 -13.01 26.45 27.06
CA LEU A 69 -14.09 25.54 27.46
C LEU A 69 -15.26 25.47 26.48
N SER A 70 -15.63 24.25 26.06
CA SER A 70 -16.97 23.69 26.27
C SER A 70 -17.14 22.37 25.52
N ASP A 71 -17.70 21.42 26.25
CA ASP A 71 -18.46 20.27 25.76
C ASP A 71 -17.77 18.98 25.28
N SER A 72 -18.41 17.91 25.75
CA SER A 72 -18.00 16.51 25.84
C SER A 72 -17.90 15.74 24.52
N HIS A 73 -17.80 16.43 23.37
CA HIS A 73 -17.69 15.76 22.07
C HIS A 73 -16.27 15.87 21.53
N LYS A 74 -15.36 15.04 22.08
CA LYS A 74 -14.10 14.69 21.39
C LYS A 74 -14.48 14.16 20.01
N ASP A 75 -14.37 15.01 18.99
CA ASP A 75 -14.74 14.66 17.63
C ASP A 75 -13.94 13.43 17.20
N ASN A 76 -14.65 12.31 17.08
CA ASN A 76 -14.09 10.99 16.81
C ASN A 76 -13.66 10.86 15.34
N SER A 77 -13.52 11.97 14.62
CA SER A 77 -13.10 12.06 13.22
C SER A 77 -11.84 11.24 12.93
N ARG A 78 -10.84 11.23 13.82
CA ARG A 78 -9.65 10.37 13.66
C ARG A 78 -10.00 8.88 13.66
N VAL A 79 -10.93 8.45 14.52
CA VAL A 79 -11.40 7.05 14.56
C VAL A 79 -12.23 6.72 13.32
N LYS A 80 -13.08 7.64 12.86
CA LYS A 80 -13.85 7.49 11.61
C LYS A 80 -12.94 7.35 10.39
N VAL A 81 -11.91 8.19 10.28
CA VAL A 81 -10.90 8.11 9.20
C VAL A 81 -10.18 6.76 9.24
N ARG A 82 -9.70 6.31 10.41
CA ARG A 82 -9.08 4.99 10.55
C ARG A 82 -10.02 3.86 10.12
N MET A 83 -11.26 3.90 10.57
CA MET A 83 -12.28 2.89 10.23
C MET A 83 -12.54 2.86 8.72
N GLN A 84 -12.66 4.04 8.10
CA GLN A 84 -12.80 4.18 6.65
C GLN A 84 -11.60 3.59 5.90
N SER A 85 -10.36 3.86 6.36
CA SER A 85 -9.15 3.28 5.77
C SER A 85 -9.13 1.75 5.85
N TYR A 86 -9.63 1.14 6.93
CA TYR A 86 -9.76 -0.33 7.03
C TYR A 86 -10.78 -0.88 6.02
N ILE A 87 -11.92 -0.21 5.83
CA ILE A 87 -12.94 -0.61 4.85
C ILE A 87 -12.36 -0.52 3.43
N GLU A 88 -11.69 0.58 3.10
CA GLU A 88 -11.03 0.78 1.81
C GLU A 88 -9.99 -0.31 1.54
N MET A 89 -9.19 -0.69 2.54
CA MET A 89 -8.23 -1.79 2.43
C MET A 89 -8.91 -3.15 2.15
N GLN A 90 -10.07 -3.43 2.76
CA GLN A 90 -10.81 -4.65 2.46
C GLN A 90 -11.38 -4.65 1.04
N VAL A 91 -11.91 -3.51 0.59
CA VAL A 91 -12.42 -3.33 -0.77
C VAL A 91 -11.29 -3.49 -1.79
N PHE A 92 -10.12 -2.91 -1.53
CA PHE A 92 -8.89 -3.12 -2.30
C PHE A 92 -8.56 -4.62 -2.41
N GLY A 93 -8.48 -5.31 -1.27
CA GLY A 93 -8.13 -6.73 -1.26
C GLY A 93 -9.10 -7.62 -2.03
N LYS A 94 -10.41 -7.31 -1.99
CA LYS A 94 -11.43 -8.01 -2.81
C LYS A 94 -11.22 -7.75 -4.30
N ARG A 95 -11.08 -6.48 -4.70
CA ARG A 95 -10.85 -6.09 -6.10
C ARG A 95 -9.57 -6.71 -6.66
N TRP A 96 -8.49 -6.70 -5.88
CA TRP A 96 -7.23 -7.34 -6.25
C TRP A 96 -7.41 -8.84 -6.54
N LYS A 97 -8.06 -9.57 -5.63
CA LYS A 97 -8.31 -11.02 -5.82
C LYS A 97 -9.17 -11.28 -7.05
N GLU A 98 -10.20 -10.48 -7.29
CA GLU A 98 -11.04 -10.62 -8.49
C GLU A 98 -10.26 -10.33 -9.78
N ALA A 99 -9.44 -9.28 -9.80
CA ALA A 99 -8.62 -8.93 -10.95
C ALA A 99 -7.61 -10.04 -11.26
N ALA A 100 -6.91 -10.52 -10.23
CA ALA A 100 -5.98 -11.64 -10.31
C ALA A 100 -6.64 -12.93 -10.84
N ASN A 101 -7.86 -13.24 -10.40
CA ASN A 101 -8.61 -14.41 -10.86
C ASN A 101 -9.13 -14.27 -12.31
N LYS A 102 -9.47 -13.05 -12.74
CA LYS A 102 -9.98 -12.78 -14.11
C LYS A 102 -8.86 -12.75 -15.14
N ASP A 103 -7.66 -12.35 -14.74
CA ASP A 103 -6.50 -12.30 -15.63
C ASP A 103 -5.94 -13.71 -15.86
N LYS A 104 -6.27 -14.29 -17.01
CA LYS A 104 -5.80 -15.63 -17.42
C LYS A 104 -4.28 -15.71 -17.59
N CYS A 105 -3.62 -14.58 -17.81
CA CYS A 105 -2.18 -14.51 -17.97
C CYS A 105 -1.45 -14.26 -16.64
N TRP A 106 -2.20 -13.96 -15.58
CA TRP A 106 -1.64 -13.72 -14.26
C TRP A 106 -1.37 -15.06 -13.54
N SER A 107 -0.14 -15.23 -13.07
CA SER A 107 0.29 -16.38 -12.28
C SER A 107 0.87 -15.89 -10.96
N ASP A 108 0.36 -16.42 -9.84
CA ASP A 108 0.90 -16.13 -8.51
C ASP A 108 2.30 -16.78 -8.33
N PRO A 109 3.39 -16.00 -8.26
CA PRO A 109 4.74 -16.53 -8.08
C PRO A 109 4.96 -17.15 -6.69
N TYR A 110 4.12 -16.86 -5.69
CA TYR A 110 4.24 -17.38 -4.33
C TYR A 110 3.30 -18.55 -4.06
N GLY A 111 2.22 -18.71 -4.82
CA GLY A 111 1.28 -19.82 -4.69
C GLY A 111 1.92 -21.20 -4.91
N GLN A 112 2.99 -21.28 -5.71
CA GLN A 112 3.71 -22.54 -5.97
C GLN A 112 4.60 -23.01 -4.80
N VAL A 113 5.07 -22.08 -3.95
CA VAL A 113 5.99 -22.41 -2.85
C VAL A 113 5.28 -23.21 -1.75
N ALA A 114 4.00 -22.95 -1.51
CA ALA A 114 3.19 -23.68 -0.53
C ALA A 114 3.00 -25.17 -0.88
N ASN A 115 2.94 -25.50 -2.17
CA ASN A 115 2.76 -26.87 -2.66
C ASN A 115 4.08 -27.67 -2.70
N GLN A 116 5.23 -27.02 -2.58
CA GLN A 116 6.54 -27.68 -2.52
C GLN A 116 6.95 -28.04 -1.09
N THR A 117 6.42 -27.33 -0.09
CA THR A 117 6.68 -27.60 1.34
C THR A 117 5.81 -28.71 1.94
N SER A 118 4.81 -29.25 1.23
CA SER A 118 3.96 -30.35 1.72
C SER A 118 4.49 -31.76 1.38
N HIS A 119 5.72 -31.85 0.85
CA HIS A 119 6.34 -33.12 0.42
C HIS A 119 7.49 -33.59 1.33
N TYR A 120 7.57 -33.09 2.56
CA TYR A 120 8.43 -33.61 3.62
C TYR A 120 7.62 -33.98 4.85
#